data_AF-C8X8C5-F1
#
_entry.id   AF-C8X8C5-F1
#
_cell.length_a   1.000
_cell.length_b   1.000
_cell.length_c   1.000
_cell.angle_alpha   90.00
_cell.angle_beta   90.00
_cell.angle_gamma   90.00
#
_symmetry.space_group_name_H-M   'P 1'
#
loop_
_entity.id
_entity.type
_entity.pdbx_description
1 polymer ?
#
loop_
_entity_poly.entity_id
_entity_poly.type
_entity_poly.pdbx_seq_one_letter_code
_entity_poly.pdbx_strand_id
1 'polypeptide(L)'
;MVRRRRRSTVTAVDQIAQPPSPRLVAPDGRVFGRVDALTPAGAMDLVRAGARVAWDSCGCLGGFCDLVWFDPADGPRLHAAGPPILHTKKGTDGELTYWRSPDGPILVLATYDVRWGRFMY
;
A
#
# COMPACT_ATOMS: atom_id res chain seq x y z
N MET A 1 22.96 10.02 55.37
CA MET A 1 21.79 9.57 54.58
C MET A 1 21.23 10.78 53.82
N VAL A 2 21.59 10.96 52.55
CA VAL A 2 21.07 12.07 51.70
C VAL A 2 20.71 11.51 50.33
N ARG A 3 19.49 11.84 49.88
CA ARG A 3 18.76 11.24 48.76
C ARG A 3 19.33 11.64 47.39
N ARG A 4 19.31 10.67 46.49
CA ARG A 4 19.57 10.73 45.04
C ARG A 4 18.76 11.85 44.35
N ARG A 5 19.40 12.57 43.43
CA ARG A 5 18.78 13.03 42.17
C ARG A 5 19.78 12.85 41.04
N ARG A 6 19.65 11.78 40.25
CA ARG A 6 20.24 11.71 38.91
C ARG A 6 19.19 12.24 37.94
N ARG A 7 19.50 13.36 37.28
CA ARG A 7 18.80 13.82 36.07
C ARG A 7 19.12 12.81 34.97
N SER A 8 18.12 12.07 34.52
CA SER A 8 18.21 11.33 33.27
C SER A 8 17.77 12.28 32.17
N THR A 9 18.74 12.82 31.43
CA THR A 9 18.51 13.44 30.12
C THR A 9 17.99 12.37 29.18
N VAL A 10 16.75 12.54 28.72
CA VAL A 10 16.18 11.75 27.62
C VAL A 10 17.00 12.10 26.38
N THR A 11 17.75 11.12 25.89
CA THR A 11 18.48 11.16 24.63
C THR A 11 17.48 11.46 23.51
N ALA A 12 17.62 12.63 22.88
CA ALA A 12 16.94 12.92 21.63
C ALA A 12 17.39 11.86 20.62
N VAL A 13 16.47 11.00 20.21
CA VAL A 13 16.70 10.06 19.11
C VAL A 13 16.80 10.92 17.86
N ASP A 14 17.99 10.89 17.28
CA ASP A 14 18.36 11.41 15.97
C ASP A 14 17.30 10.98 14.95
N GLN A 15 16.37 11.88 14.63
CA GLN A 15 15.49 11.72 13.48
C GLN A 15 16.34 12.01 12.25
N ILE A 16 17.12 11.02 11.83
CA ILE A 16 17.62 10.97 10.45
C ILE A 16 16.36 11.09 9.60
N ALA A 17 16.18 12.24 8.95
CA ALA A 17 15.01 12.54 8.15
C ALA A 17 14.92 11.48 7.05
N GLN A 18 14.10 10.46 7.29
CA GLN A 18 13.74 9.50 6.27
C GLN A 18 13.12 10.32 5.13
N PRO A 19 13.60 10.19 3.88
CA PRO A 19 12.98 10.89 2.76
C PRO A 19 11.48 10.64 2.81
N PRO A 20 10.63 11.65 2.49
CA PRO A 20 9.20 11.49 2.61
C PRO A 20 8.79 10.25 1.81
N SER A 21 8.27 9.25 2.53
CA SER A 21 7.80 8.02 1.89
C SER A 21 6.76 8.40 0.84
N PRO A 22 6.73 7.70 -0.31
CA PRO A 22 5.76 8.00 -1.35
C PRO A 22 4.34 8.00 -0.77
N ARG A 23 3.52 8.94 -1.22
CA ARG A 23 2.13 9.10 -0.79
C ARG A 23 1.20 8.94 -1.97
N LEU A 24 0.07 8.27 -1.74
CA LEU A 24 -1.01 8.16 -2.69
C LEU A 24 -2.24 8.91 -2.17
N VAL A 25 -2.90 9.64 -3.05
CA VAL A 25 -4.16 10.34 -2.76
C VAL A 25 -5.27 9.66 -3.54
N ALA A 26 -6.25 9.10 -2.84
CA ALA A 26 -7.42 8.50 -3.44
C ALA A 26 -8.41 9.57 -3.94
N PRO A 27 -9.38 9.22 -4.82
CA PRO A 27 -10.36 10.18 -5.36
C PRO A 27 -11.21 10.88 -4.30
N ASP A 28 -11.39 10.26 -3.13
CA ASP A 28 -12.09 10.86 -1.98
C ASP A 28 -11.19 11.74 -1.10
N GLY A 29 -9.97 12.05 -1.56
CA GLY A 29 -8.99 12.88 -0.85
C GLY A 29 -8.19 12.14 0.22
N ARG A 30 -8.45 10.85 0.46
CA ARG A 30 -7.73 10.09 1.49
C ARG A 30 -6.27 9.86 1.10
N VAL A 31 -5.36 10.10 2.03
CA VAL A 31 -3.93 9.91 1.84
C VAL A 31 -3.48 8.57 2.42
N PHE A 32 -2.65 7.85 1.66
CA PHE A 32 -2.05 6.58 2.02
C PHE A 32 -0.52 6.67 1.96
N GLY A 33 0.16 6.06 2.93
CA GLY A 33 1.62 5.86 2.91
C GLY A 33 1.97 4.39 2.71
N ARG A 34 3.01 4.12 1.92
CA ARG A 34 3.51 2.77 1.68
C ARG A 34 4.07 2.18 2.98
N VAL A 35 3.72 0.94 3.26
CA VAL A 35 4.21 0.23 4.44
C VAL A 35 5.15 -0.90 4.03
N ASP A 36 4.70 -1.84 3.19
CA ASP A 36 5.50 -3.01 2.82
C ASP A 36 5.04 -3.65 1.50
N ALA A 37 5.79 -4.61 0.99
CA ALA A 37 5.40 -5.50 -0.09
C ALA A 37 4.37 -6.55 0.38
N LEU A 38 3.58 -7.06 -0.56
CA LEU A 38 2.58 -8.10 -0.33
C LEU A 38 2.83 -9.32 -1.21
N THR A 39 2.55 -10.49 -0.64
CA THR A 39 2.33 -11.70 -1.45
C THR A 39 0.90 -11.70 -2.01
N PRO A 40 0.63 -12.47 -3.09
CA PRO A 40 -0.74 -12.64 -3.58
C PRO A 40 -1.74 -13.11 -2.52
N ALA A 41 -1.33 -14.02 -1.62
CA ALA A 41 -2.16 -14.47 -0.52
C ALA A 41 -2.44 -13.35 0.49
N GLY A 42 -1.42 -12.56 0.86
CA GLY A 42 -1.59 -11.42 1.75
C GLY A 42 -2.52 -10.35 1.17
N ALA A 43 -2.43 -10.09 -0.14
CA ALA A 43 -3.36 -9.21 -0.83
C ALA A 43 -4.81 -9.72 -0.75
N MET A 44 -5.02 -11.03 -0.92
CA MET A 44 -6.35 -11.65 -0.80
C MET A 44 -6.93 -11.54 0.61
N ASP A 45 -6.10 -11.70 1.65
CA ASP A 45 -6.52 -11.52 3.03
C ASP A 45 -6.96 -10.08 3.32
N LEU A 46 -6.21 -9.10 2.82
CA LEU A 46 -6.55 -7.69 2.98
C LEU A 46 -7.83 -7.32 2.22
N VAL A 47 -7.99 -7.79 0.98
CA VAL A 47 -9.23 -7.56 0.21
C VAL A 47 -10.43 -8.18 0.92
N ARG A 48 -10.30 -9.39 1.46
CA ARG A 48 -11.34 -10.05 2.27
C ARG A 48 -11.69 -9.24 3.52
N ALA A 49 -10.71 -8.57 4.13
CA ALA A 49 -10.91 -7.67 5.27
C ALA A 49 -11.48 -6.29 4.89
N GLY A 50 -11.76 -6.03 3.61
CA GLY A 50 -12.33 -4.77 3.13
C GLY A 50 -11.30 -3.70 2.77
N ALA A 51 -10.04 -4.08 2.49
CA ALA A 51 -9.06 -3.15 1.95
C ALA A 51 -9.53 -2.58 0.61
N ARG A 52 -9.18 -1.32 0.37
CA ARG A 52 -9.29 -0.73 -0.97
C ARG A 52 -8.29 -1.36 -1.90
N VAL A 53 -8.60 -1.35 -3.19
CA VAL A 53 -7.71 -1.80 -4.24
C VAL A 53 -7.52 -0.69 -5.24
N ALA A 54 -6.29 -0.46 -5.66
CA ALA A 54 -5.96 0.38 -6.81
C ALA A 54 -4.96 -0.34 -7.70
N TRP A 55 -4.95 0.03 -8.98
CA TRP A 55 -4.01 -0.49 -9.96
C TRP A 55 -3.26 0.64 -10.67
N ASP A 56 -1.94 0.54 -10.67
CA ASP A 56 -1.01 1.40 -11.37
C ASP A 56 -0.32 0.61 -12.49
N SER A 57 -0.84 0.69 -13.71
CA SER A 57 -0.26 -0.04 -14.84
C SER A 57 1.12 0.48 -15.27
N CYS A 58 1.49 1.71 -14.88
CA CYS A 58 2.73 2.37 -15.30
C CYS A 58 3.80 2.47 -14.19
N GLY A 59 3.43 2.23 -12.94
CA GLY A 59 4.33 2.36 -11.77
C GLY A 59 4.73 3.80 -11.43
N CYS A 60 3.97 4.79 -11.89
CA CYS A 60 4.26 6.20 -11.65
C CYS A 60 3.50 6.79 -10.45
N LEU A 61 2.75 5.94 -9.72
CA LEU A 61 2.00 6.27 -8.51
C LEU A 61 1.00 7.43 -8.69
N GLY A 62 0.37 7.52 -9.87
CA GLY A 62 -0.54 8.63 -10.18
C GLY A 62 0.14 9.93 -10.61
N GLY A 63 1.47 9.94 -10.79
CA GLY A 63 2.21 11.16 -11.11
C GLY A 63 2.07 11.62 -12.57
N PHE A 64 2.00 10.68 -13.51
CA PHE A 64 1.84 10.97 -14.94
C PHE A 64 0.68 10.20 -15.57
N CYS A 65 0.46 8.95 -15.14
CA CYS A 65 -0.68 8.14 -15.54
C CYS A 65 -1.67 8.03 -14.39
N ASP A 66 -2.96 7.97 -14.71
CA ASP A 66 -4.01 7.76 -13.73
C ASP A 66 -3.94 6.37 -13.10
N LEU A 67 -4.33 6.31 -11.82
CA LEU A 67 -4.57 5.06 -11.11
C LEU A 67 -6.00 4.61 -11.32
N VAL A 68 -6.19 3.31 -11.54
CA VAL A 68 -7.53 2.71 -11.53
C VAL A 68 -7.88 2.40 -10.07
N TRP A 69 -8.84 3.13 -9.53
CA TRP A 69 -9.38 2.89 -8.19
C TRP A 69 -10.63 2.03 -8.26
N PHE A 70 -10.63 0.91 -7.55
CA PHE A 70 -11.80 0.03 -7.46
C PHE A 70 -12.75 0.51 -6.36
N ASP A 71 -14.06 0.40 -6.62
CA ASP A 71 -15.05 0.71 -5.59
C ASP A 71 -14.97 -0.34 -4.47
N PRO A 72 -15.20 0.01 -3.20
CA PRO A 72 -15.31 -1.00 -2.14
C PRO A 72 -16.27 -2.15 -2.47
N ALA A 73 -17.33 -1.90 -3.24
CA ALA A 73 -18.27 -2.91 -3.72
C ALA A 73 -17.66 -3.91 -4.73
N ASP A 74 -16.51 -3.60 -5.34
CA ASP A 74 -15.76 -4.52 -6.20
C ASP A 74 -14.93 -5.53 -5.41
N GLY A 75 -14.67 -5.28 -4.12
CA GLY A 75 -13.88 -6.15 -3.24
C GLY A 75 -14.31 -7.63 -3.25
N PRO A 76 -15.61 -7.95 -3.06
CA PRO A 76 -16.10 -9.33 -3.18
C PRO A 76 -15.85 -9.97 -4.54
N ARG A 77 -15.89 -9.19 -5.63
CA ARG A 77 -15.65 -9.69 -6.99
C ARG A 77 -14.18 -9.97 -7.23
N LEU A 78 -13.29 -9.09 -6.73
CA LEU A 78 -11.84 -9.30 -6.73
C LEU A 78 -11.47 -10.51 -5.89
N HIS A 79 -12.08 -10.67 -4.71
CA HIS A 79 -11.87 -11.83 -3.86
C HIS A 79 -12.32 -13.14 -4.54
N ALA A 80 -13.52 -13.15 -5.14
CA ALA A 80 -14.04 -14.31 -5.85
C ALA A 80 -13.23 -14.69 -7.10
N ALA A 81 -12.46 -13.75 -7.67
CA ALA A 81 -11.59 -14.00 -8.81
C ALA A 81 -10.34 -14.82 -8.46
N GLY A 82 -10.06 -15.03 -7.17
CA GLY A 82 -8.86 -15.73 -6.71
C GLY A 82 -7.64 -14.82 -6.59
N PRO A 83 -6.48 -15.39 -6.20
CA PRO A 83 -5.27 -14.61 -5.96
C PRO A 83 -4.74 -13.96 -7.25
N PRO A 84 -4.17 -12.74 -7.16
CA PRO A 84 -3.52 -12.09 -8.28
C PRO A 84 -2.26 -12.86 -8.73
N ILE A 85 -1.95 -12.76 -10.02
CA ILE A 85 -0.75 -13.33 -10.64
C ILE A 85 0.19 -12.19 -11.00
N LEU A 86 1.44 -12.27 -10.54
CA LEU A 86 2.49 -11.30 -10.83
C LEU A 86 3.29 -11.79 -12.04
N HIS A 87 3.37 -10.97 -13.08
CA HIS A 87 4.16 -11.25 -14.27
C HIS A 87 5.33 -10.28 -14.40
N THR A 88 6.38 -10.72 -15.08
CA THR A 88 7.48 -9.84 -15.50
C THR A 88 7.28 -9.49 -16.97
N LYS A 89 7.22 -8.20 -17.29
CA LYS A 89 7.08 -7.71 -18.66
C LYS A 89 8.11 -6.64 -18.94
N LYS A 90 8.90 -6.83 -20.00
CA LYS A 90 9.97 -5.89 -20.42
C LYS A 90 10.94 -5.50 -19.28
N GLY A 91 11.23 -6.45 -18.38
CA GLY A 91 12.14 -6.23 -17.25
C GLY A 91 11.51 -5.49 -16.07
N THR A 92 10.19 -5.33 -16.04
CA THR A 92 9.46 -4.78 -14.89
C THR A 92 8.57 -5.85 -14.28
N ASP A 93 8.72 -6.09 -12.98
CA ASP A 93 7.96 -7.08 -12.24
C ASP A 93 6.65 -6.49 -11.74
N GLY A 94 5.55 -7.24 -11.92
CA GLY A 94 4.30 -6.97 -11.24
C GLY A 94 4.51 -6.97 -9.72
N GLU A 95 4.00 -5.94 -9.05
CA GLU A 95 4.20 -5.75 -7.61
C GLU A 95 2.84 -5.61 -6.90
N LEU A 96 2.75 -6.15 -5.68
CA LEU A 96 1.68 -5.84 -4.76
C LEU A 96 2.27 -5.16 -3.53
N THR A 97 1.66 -4.06 -3.11
CA THR A 97 2.12 -3.31 -1.94
C THR A 97 0.97 -2.99 -1.00
N TYR A 98 1.28 -2.98 0.29
CA TYR A 98 0.41 -2.61 1.38
C TYR A 98 0.63 -1.14 1.73
N TRP A 99 -0.47 -0.40 1.80
CA TRP A 99 -0.50 1.01 2.16
C TRP A 99 -1.52 1.27 3.25
N ARG A 100 -1.23 2.24 4.12
CA ARG A 100 -2.10 2.60 5.24
C ARG A 100 -2.38 4.09 5.25
N SER A 101 -3.63 4.44 5.53
CA SER A 101 -4.03 5.80 5.85
C SER A 101 -3.91 6.06 7.36
N PRO A 102 -3.58 7.29 7.81
CA PRO A 102 -3.58 7.63 9.24
C PRO A 102 -4.89 7.30 9.95
N ASP A 103 -6.01 7.42 9.24
CA ASP A 103 -7.35 7.23 9.78
C ASP A 103 -7.78 5.75 9.84
N GLY A 104 -6.90 4.81 9.46
CA GLY A 104 -7.11 3.37 9.58
C GLY A 104 -7.31 2.57 8.28
N PRO A 105 -7.90 3.10 7.19
CA PRO A 105 -8.09 2.33 5.96
C PRO A 105 -6.81 1.78 5.35
N ILE A 106 -6.92 0.57 4.81
CA ILE A 106 -5.85 -0.14 4.13
C ILE A 106 -6.08 -0.08 2.62
N LEU A 107 -4.99 0.05 1.87
CA LEU A 107 -4.95 -0.04 0.41
C LEU A 107 -3.99 -1.16 0.01
N VAL A 108 -4.47 -2.01 -0.90
CA VAL A 108 -3.64 -2.90 -1.73
C VAL A 108 -3.43 -2.19 -3.07
N LEU A 109 -2.18 -1.87 -3.37
CA LEU A 109 -1.82 -1.33 -4.69
C LEU A 109 -1.19 -2.45 -5.52
N ALA A 110 -1.80 -2.75 -6.65
CA ALA A 110 -1.19 -3.53 -7.72
C ALA A 110 -0.43 -2.60 -8.66
N THR A 111 0.79 -2.95 -9.05
CA THR A 111 1.65 -2.12 -9.90
C THR A 111 2.22 -2.93 -11.05
N TYR A 112 2.30 -2.34 -12.24
CA TYR A 112 2.74 -2.99 -13.48
C TYR A 112 1.85 -4.19 -13.87
N ASP A 113 2.49 -5.30 -14.28
CA ASP A 113 1.86 -6.47 -14.89
C ASP A 113 1.31 -7.41 -13.81
N VAL A 114 0.20 -6.99 -13.19
CA VAL A 114 -0.56 -7.77 -12.22
C VAL A 114 -1.89 -8.17 -12.85
N ARG A 115 -2.14 -9.48 -12.93
CA ARG A 115 -3.40 -10.01 -13.45
C ARG A 115 -4.27 -10.43 -12.28
N TRP A 116 -5.46 -9.84 -12.20
CA TRP A 116 -6.40 -10.13 -11.12
C TRP A 116 -7.81 -10.28 -11.70
N GLY A 117 -8.24 -11.54 -11.82
CA GLY A 117 -9.48 -11.88 -12.52
C GLY A 117 -9.53 -11.29 -13.92
N ARG A 118 -10.67 -10.69 -14.27
CA ARG A 118 -10.89 -9.98 -15.53
C ARG A 118 -10.72 -8.45 -15.42
N PHE A 119 -10.20 -7.98 -14.29
CA PHE A 119 -10.21 -6.56 -13.93
C PHE A 119 -8.86 -5.86 -14.21
N MET A 120 -7.78 -6.64 -14.26
CA MET A 120 -6.41 -6.17 -14.48
C MET A 120 -5.71 -7.12 -15.46
N TYR A 121 -4.96 -6.57 -16.43
CA TYR A 121 -4.36 -7.34 -17.54
C TYR A 121 -3.06 -6.75 -18.08
#